data_AF-A0A0Q8W249-F1
#
_entry.id   AF-A0A0Q8W249-F1
#
_cell.length_a   1.000
_cell.length_b   1.000
_cell.length_c   1.000
_cell.angle_alpha   90.00
_cell.angle_beta   90.00
_cell.angle_gamma   90.00
#
_symmetry.space_group_name_H-M   'P 1'
#
loop_
_entity.id
_entity.type
_entity.pdbx_description
1 polymer ?
#
loop_
_entity_poly.entity_id
_entity_poly.type
_entity_poly.pdbx_seq_one_letter_code
_entity_poly.pdbx_strand_id
1 'polypeptide(L)'
;MPSDKEVAIGAEAGLIGPVPYAKVNAKFVARFNKRADEVMESASAAAGGPDALDLRLEANEELDVLVGVASMAAATSAMHDKRRLLARVVAAALSDEASIDEAALLISALSEIDAVHVRALTAIGRAEDDAKASGEIGVTARGAEKPLTGTVRQVVDKLPDPVLRKLLTVGLIEGSILWDGTSHVPGLTTFGERILADLRSVEIE
;
A
#
# COMPACT_ATOMS: atom_id res chain seq x y z
N MET A 1 15.95 -8.15 58.76
CA MET A 1 15.59 -8.92 57.55
C MET A 1 14.55 -8.13 56.76
N PRO A 2 14.96 -7.45 55.70
CA PRO A 2 14.07 -7.07 54.61
C PRO A 2 14.59 -7.69 53.30
N SER A 3 13.75 -8.44 52.59
CA SER A 3 14.02 -8.84 51.22
C SER A 3 13.17 -7.97 50.30
N ASP A 4 13.79 -6.93 49.75
CA ASP A 4 13.30 -6.26 48.54
C ASP A 4 13.43 -7.26 47.39
N LYS A 5 12.28 -7.71 46.87
CA LYS A 5 12.20 -8.39 45.59
C LYS A 5 11.76 -7.36 44.56
N GLU A 6 12.76 -6.71 43.94
CA GLU A 6 12.57 -6.13 42.62
C GLU A 6 12.25 -7.26 41.64
N VAL A 7 11.05 -7.23 41.11
CA VAL A 7 10.60 -8.10 40.02
C VAL A 7 10.93 -7.37 38.72
N ALA A 8 12.13 -7.62 38.19
CA ALA A 8 12.48 -7.29 36.82
C ALA A 8 11.89 -8.36 35.89
N ILE A 9 10.78 -8.03 35.22
CA ILE A 9 10.26 -8.75 34.06
C ILE A 9 10.85 -8.00 32.87
N GLY A 10 11.81 -8.50 32.11
CA GLY A 10 11.74 -9.76 31.36
C GLY A 10 11.70 -9.45 29.86
N ALA A 11 12.60 -8.61 29.37
CA ALA A 11 12.82 -8.37 27.94
C ALA A 11 13.78 -9.42 27.37
N GLU A 12 13.44 -10.70 27.52
CA GLU A 12 14.17 -11.81 26.91
C GLU A 12 13.34 -12.39 25.76
N ALA A 13 13.35 -11.70 24.63
CA ALA A 13 12.94 -12.27 23.36
C ALA A 13 14.03 -12.04 22.31
N GLY A 14 14.90 -13.04 22.13
CA GLY A 14 15.48 -13.33 20.80
C GLY A 14 16.84 -12.75 20.41
N LEU A 15 17.77 -12.50 21.34
CA LEU A 15 19.16 -12.10 21.00
C LEU A 15 20.15 -13.27 21.15
N ILE A 16 19.98 -14.34 20.37
CA ILE A 16 21.01 -15.38 20.21
C ILE A 16 21.62 -15.25 18.81
N GLY A 17 22.54 -14.32 18.66
CA GLY A 17 23.39 -14.16 17.49
C GLY A 17 24.68 -13.45 17.86
N PRO A 18 25.81 -13.72 17.19
CA PRO A 18 27.08 -13.10 17.54
C PRO A 18 26.99 -11.56 17.49
N VAL A 19 27.71 -10.91 18.41
CA VAL A 19 27.72 -9.46 18.72
C VAL A 19 27.77 -8.49 17.52
N PRO A 20 28.39 -8.79 16.34
CA PRO A 20 28.41 -7.81 15.24
C PRO A 20 27.03 -7.54 14.61
N TYR A 21 26.07 -8.46 14.70
CA TYR A 21 24.75 -8.28 14.09
C TYR A 21 23.78 -7.49 14.97
N ALA A 22 24.04 -7.34 16.27
CA ALA A 22 23.15 -6.67 17.20
C ALA A 22 22.87 -5.20 16.80
N LYS A 23 23.91 -4.47 16.35
CA LYS A 23 23.76 -3.06 15.90
C LYS A 23 22.97 -2.94 14.59
N VAL A 24 23.17 -3.88 13.66
CA VAL A 24 22.45 -3.91 12.38
C VAL A 24 20.99 -4.27 12.62
N ASN A 25 20.73 -5.27 13.47
CA ASN A 25 19.39 -5.67 13.87
C ASN A 25 18.65 -4.52 14.58
N ALA A 26 19.29 -3.86 15.54
CA ALA A 26 18.70 -2.71 16.22
C ALA A 26 18.31 -1.57 15.26
N LYS A 27 19.17 -1.25 14.28
CA LYS A 27 18.85 -0.25 13.24
C LYS A 27 17.74 -0.69 12.30
N PHE A 28 17.65 -1.99 12.01
CA PHE A 28 16.57 -2.54 11.21
C PHE A 28 15.24 -2.43 11.96
N VAL A 29 15.17 -2.96 13.19
CA VAL A 29 13.98 -2.91 14.06
C VAL A 29 13.54 -1.46 14.29
N ALA A 30 14.47 -0.54 14.58
CA ALA A 30 14.14 0.87 14.77
C ALA A 30 13.52 1.52 13.52
N ARG A 31 14.02 1.20 12.32
CA ARG A 31 13.43 1.71 11.06
C ARG A 31 12.10 1.06 10.73
N PHE A 32 11.98 -0.23 11.05
CA PHE A 32 10.75 -0.98 10.87
C PHE A 32 9.63 -0.40 11.75
N ASN A 33 9.89 -0.25 13.05
CA ASN A 33 8.95 0.35 14.00
C ASN A 33 8.62 1.79 13.60
N LYS A 34 9.62 2.64 13.31
CA LYS A 34 9.38 4.02 12.88
C LYS A 34 8.41 4.15 11.69
N ARG A 35 8.43 3.19 10.76
CA ARG A 35 7.54 3.20 9.59
C ARG A 35 6.14 2.67 9.92
N ALA A 36 6.03 1.70 10.83
CA ALA A 36 4.74 1.27 11.37
C ALA A 36 4.08 2.38 12.20
N ASP A 37 4.89 3.14 12.96
CA ASP A 37 4.44 4.24 13.81
C ASP A 37 3.70 5.32 13.00
N GLU A 38 4.06 5.56 11.72
CA GLU A 38 3.33 6.51 10.87
C GLU A 38 1.83 6.13 10.72
N VAL A 39 1.52 4.84 10.64
CA VAL A 39 0.14 4.33 10.59
C VAL A 39 -0.51 4.41 11.97
N MET A 40 0.19 3.97 13.01
CA MET A 40 -0.33 3.95 14.38
C MET A 40 -0.60 5.37 14.92
N GLU A 41 0.24 6.35 14.60
CA GLU A 41 0.06 7.75 14.98
C GLU A 41 -1.20 8.33 14.33
N SER A 42 -1.40 8.07 13.04
CA SER A 42 -2.60 8.51 12.30
C SER A 42 -3.86 7.81 12.80
N ALA A 43 -3.76 6.52 13.09
CA ALA A 43 -4.85 5.73 13.68
C ALA A 43 -5.23 6.26 15.07
N SER A 44 -4.24 6.48 15.94
CA SER A 44 -4.45 7.04 17.27
C SER A 44 -5.08 8.42 17.20
N ALA A 45 -4.60 9.29 16.31
CA ALA A 45 -5.19 10.62 16.13
C ALA A 45 -6.65 10.55 15.67
N ALA A 46 -6.98 9.67 14.72
CA ALA A 46 -8.35 9.48 14.23
C ALA A 46 -9.29 8.87 15.28
N ALA A 47 -8.79 8.00 16.15
CA ALA A 47 -9.55 7.41 17.24
C ALA A 47 -9.79 8.37 18.42
N GLY A 48 -9.06 9.48 18.50
CA GLY A 48 -9.11 10.44 19.61
C GLY A 48 -8.06 10.19 20.72
N GLY A 49 -7.03 9.40 20.44
CA GLY A 49 -5.93 9.08 21.34
C GLY A 49 -5.61 7.58 21.39
N PRO A 50 -4.48 7.20 22.02
CA PRO A 50 -4.02 5.81 22.08
C PRO A 50 -4.99 4.91 22.86
N ASP A 51 -5.50 5.38 24.00
CA ASP A 51 -6.45 4.61 24.81
C ASP A 51 -7.79 4.39 24.08
N ALA A 52 -8.23 5.39 23.29
CA ALA A 52 -9.44 5.29 22.49
C ALA A 52 -9.25 4.36 21.28
N LEU A 53 -8.06 4.34 20.68
CA LEU A 53 -7.70 3.37 19.65
C LEU A 53 -7.76 1.95 20.22
N ASP A 54 -7.09 1.70 21.35
CA ASP A 54 -7.03 0.38 22.00
C ASP A 54 -8.43 -0.18 22.26
N LEU A 55 -9.31 0.61 22.88
CA LEU A 55 -10.71 0.23 23.13
C LEU A 55 -11.50 -0.09 21.84
N ARG A 56 -11.20 0.60 20.73
CA ARG A 56 -11.85 0.35 19.44
C ARG A 56 -11.35 -0.93 18.78
N LEU A 57 -10.04 -1.21 18.87
CA LEU A 57 -9.46 -2.43 18.32
C LEU A 57 -9.96 -3.66 19.10
N GLU A 58 -10.03 -3.58 20.43
CA GLU A 58 -10.60 -4.65 21.26
C GLU A 58 -12.08 -4.91 20.95
N ALA A 59 -12.84 -3.87 20.61
CA ALA A 59 -14.26 -3.97 20.30
C ALA A 59 -14.55 -4.44 18.85
N ASN A 60 -13.58 -4.33 17.93
CA ASN A 60 -13.76 -4.64 16.52
C ASN A 60 -12.52 -5.38 15.95
N GLU A 61 -12.63 -6.70 15.85
CA GLU A 61 -11.57 -7.58 15.34
C GLU A 61 -11.19 -7.30 13.89
N GLU A 62 -12.15 -6.92 13.04
CA GLU A 62 -11.87 -6.59 11.62
C GLU A 62 -10.99 -5.35 11.51
N LEU A 63 -11.28 -4.34 12.35
CA LEU A 63 -10.49 -3.12 12.45
C LEU A 63 -9.08 -3.38 13.01
N ASP A 64 -8.94 -4.24 14.02
CA ASP A 64 -7.63 -4.66 14.55
C ASP A 64 -6.77 -5.31 13.47
N VAL A 65 -7.32 -6.28 12.74
CA VAL A 65 -6.64 -6.92 11.61
C VAL A 65 -6.26 -5.89 10.54
N LEU A 66 -7.18 -4.97 10.21
CA LEU A 66 -6.94 -3.93 9.21
C LEU A 66 -5.75 -3.02 9.59
N VAL A 67 -5.72 -2.54 10.84
CA VAL A 67 -4.61 -1.71 11.36
C VAL A 67 -3.30 -2.50 11.39
N GLY A 68 -3.35 -3.77 11.79
CA GLY A 68 -2.18 -4.65 11.81
C GLY A 68 -1.58 -4.86 10.41
N VAL A 69 -2.41 -5.18 9.41
CA VAL A 69 -1.97 -5.37 8.02
C VAL A 69 -1.39 -4.07 7.44
N ALA A 70 -2.06 -2.93 7.65
CA ALA A 70 -1.58 -1.64 7.18
C ALA A 70 -0.22 -1.26 7.81
N SER A 71 -0.09 -1.46 9.11
CA SER A 71 1.16 -1.20 9.85
C SER A 71 2.30 -2.07 9.33
N MET A 72 2.03 -3.34 9.02
CA MET A 72 3.01 -4.26 8.46
C MET A 72 3.44 -3.91 7.03
N ALA A 73 2.47 -3.55 6.19
CA ALA A 73 2.73 -3.06 4.84
C ALA A 73 3.54 -1.76 4.86
N ALA A 74 3.29 -0.87 5.82
CA ALA A 74 4.05 0.35 6.00
C ALA A 74 5.49 0.07 6.48
N ALA A 75 5.65 -0.81 7.48
CA ALA A 75 6.94 -1.15 8.07
C ALA A 75 7.95 -1.69 7.03
N THR A 76 7.45 -2.53 6.13
CA THR A 76 8.25 -3.16 5.06
C THR A 76 8.45 -2.26 3.83
N SER A 77 7.67 -1.19 3.68
CA SER A 77 7.74 -0.29 2.53
C SER A 77 8.83 0.79 2.67
N ALA A 78 9.65 0.95 1.63
CA ALA A 78 10.56 2.09 1.49
C ALA A 78 9.87 3.36 0.95
N MET A 79 8.68 3.23 0.35
CA MET A 79 7.94 4.33 -0.27
C MET A 79 7.19 5.14 0.78
N HIS A 80 7.55 6.41 0.95
CA HIS A 80 6.91 7.31 1.91
C HIS A 80 5.44 7.55 1.56
N ASP A 81 5.12 7.79 0.29
CA ASP A 81 3.74 8.06 -0.17
C ASP A 81 2.81 6.87 0.09
N LYS A 82 3.31 5.63 -0.10
CA LYS A 82 2.56 4.42 0.25
C LYS A 82 2.26 4.36 1.74
N ARG A 83 3.21 4.73 2.61
CA ARG A 83 3.00 4.71 4.07
C ARG A 83 1.99 5.77 4.50
N ARG A 84 2.11 6.98 3.98
CA ARG A 84 1.13 8.06 4.19
C ARG A 84 -0.27 7.66 3.73
N LEU A 85 -0.38 7.04 2.56
CA LEU A 85 -1.66 6.57 2.06
C LEU A 85 -2.26 5.46 2.94
N LEU A 86 -1.46 4.47 3.36
CA LEU A 86 -1.91 3.44 4.30
C LEU A 86 -2.42 4.05 5.60
N ALA A 87 -1.70 5.02 6.16
CA ALA A 87 -2.09 5.74 7.36
C ALA A 87 -3.41 6.51 7.19
N ARG A 88 -3.59 7.19 6.04
CA ARG A 88 -4.83 7.89 5.70
C ARG A 88 -6.03 6.96 5.55
N VAL A 89 -5.84 5.80 4.91
CA VAL A 89 -6.89 4.79 4.73
C VAL A 89 -7.33 4.21 6.08
N VAL A 90 -6.38 3.91 6.97
CA VAL A 90 -6.69 3.48 8.34
C VAL A 90 -7.46 4.55 9.13
N ALA A 91 -7.01 5.80 9.06
CA ALA A 91 -7.69 6.91 9.74
C ALA A 91 -9.14 7.10 9.26
N ALA A 92 -9.40 6.91 7.96
CA ALA A 92 -10.75 6.94 7.40
C ALA A 92 -11.62 5.80 7.95
N ALA A 93 -11.10 4.55 7.95
CA ALA A 93 -11.80 3.39 8.50
C ALA A 93 -12.15 3.54 9.99
N LEU A 94 -11.27 4.18 10.77
CA LEU A 94 -11.53 4.51 12.17
C LEU A 94 -12.60 5.58 12.34
N SER A 95 -12.74 6.49 11.37
CA SER A 95 -13.70 7.59 11.45
C SER A 95 -15.10 7.19 10.98
N ASP A 96 -15.20 6.19 10.10
CA ASP A 96 -16.43 5.72 9.49
C ASP A 96 -16.40 4.19 9.28
N GLU A 97 -17.19 3.46 10.08
CA GLU A 97 -17.29 2.00 10.03
C GLU A 97 -17.79 1.50 8.66
N ALA A 98 -18.61 2.28 7.95
CA ALA A 98 -19.07 1.93 6.60
C ALA A 98 -17.94 1.93 5.56
N SER A 99 -16.77 2.49 5.90
CA SER A 99 -15.59 2.53 5.03
C SER A 99 -14.61 1.38 5.26
N ILE A 100 -14.85 0.49 6.23
CA ILE A 100 -13.95 -0.63 6.57
C ILE A 100 -13.72 -1.56 5.37
N ASP A 101 -14.78 -1.97 4.67
CA ASP A 101 -14.68 -2.85 3.49
C ASP A 101 -13.80 -2.23 2.39
N GLU A 102 -14.00 -0.94 2.13
CA GLU A 102 -13.23 -0.21 1.13
C GLU A 102 -11.78 -0.03 1.57
N ALA A 103 -11.56 0.24 2.85
CA ALA A 103 -10.23 0.34 3.43
C ALA A 103 -9.47 -1.00 3.36
N ALA A 104 -10.16 -2.12 3.62
CA ALA A 104 -9.61 -3.46 3.51
C ALA A 104 -9.16 -3.76 2.06
N LEU A 105 -9.99 -3.39 1.07
CA LEU A 105 -9.63 -3.54 -0.34
C LEU A 105 -8.40 -2.69 -0.71
N LEU A 106 -8.35 -1.43 -0.29
CA LEU A 106 -7.22 -0.53 -0.54
C LEU A 106 -5.94 -1.01 0.13
N ILE A 107 -6.00 -1.38 1.41
CA ILE A 107 -4.84 -1.87 2.18
C ILE A 107 -4.33 -3.18 1.59
N SER A 108 -5.21 -4.10 1.21
CA SER A 108 -4.83 -5.35 0.52
C SER A 108 -4.05 -5.05 -0.76
N ALA A 109 -4.59 -4.22 -1.65
CA ALA A 109 -3.92 -3.84 -2.89
C ALA A 109 -2.58 -3.12 -2.66
N LEU A 110 -2.54 -2.17 -1.71
CA LEU A 110 -1.33 -1.45 -1.34
C LEU A 110 -0.27 -2.38 -0.75
N SER A 111 -0.65 -3.35 0.08
CA SER A 111 0.26 -4.32 0.69
C SER A 111 1.01 -5.15 -0.36
N GLU A 112 0.38 -5.38 -1.51
CA GLU A 112 0.89 -6.23 -2.58
C GLU A 112 1.79 -5.50 -3.60
N ILE A 113 1.79 -4.16 -3.62
CA ILE A 113 2.56 -3.38 -4.59
C ILE A 113 3.77 -2.69 -3.97
N ASP A 114 4.77 -2.40 -4.82
CA ASP A 114 6.05 -1.82 -4.44
C ASP A 114 6.41 -0.68 -5.39
N ALA A 115 7.54 -0.02 -5.15
CA ALA A 115 8.01 1.12 -5.94
C ALA A 115 8.10 0.82 -7.44
N VAL A 116 8.46 -0.41 -7.83
CA VAL A 116 8.50 -0.81 -9.24
C VAL A 116 7.10 -0.88 -9.86
N HIS A 117 6.12 -1.39 -9.13
CA HIS A 117 4.71 -1.47 -9.54
C HIS A 117 4.10 -0.07 -9.67
N VAL A 118 4.36 0.82 -8.70
CA VAL A 118 3.86 2.21 -8.75
C VAL A 118 4.48 3.01 -9.89
N ARG A 119 5.77 2.81 -10.20
CA ARG A 119 6.40 3.42 -11.39
C ARG A 119 5.76 2.93 -12.68
N ALA A 120 5.49 1.62 -12.78
CA ALA A 120 4.81 1.05 -13.94
C ALA A 120 3.38 1.60 -14.09
N LEU A 121 2.61 1.63 -12.99
CA LEU A 121 1.27 2.22 -12.93
C LEU A 121 1.27 3.68 -13.38
N THR A 122 2.27 4.46 -12.91
CA THR A 122 2.46 5.86 -13.29
C THR A 122 2.78 6.02 -14.77
N ALA A 123 3.63 5.15 -15.33
CA ALA A 123 3.99 5.19 -16.74
C ALA A 123 2.79 4.85 -17.64
N ILE A 124 1.99 3.85 -17.28
CA ILE A 124 0.77 3.47 -18.00
C ILE A 124 -0.25 4.61 -17.93
N GLY A 125 -0.52 5.15 -16.73
CA GLY A 125 -1.46 6.26 -16.57
C GLY A 125 -1.08 7.51 -17.37
N ARG A 126 0.22 7.86 -17.42
CA ARG A 126 0.70 8.96 -18.27
C ARG A 126 0.49 8.68 -19.77
N ALA A 127 0.76 7.45 -20.21
CA ALA A 127 0.52 7.06 -21.60
C ALA A 127 -0.97 7.13 -21.97
N GLU A 128 -1.87 6.80 -21.04
CA GLU A 128 -3.32 7.00 -21.24
C GLU A 128 -3.69 8.48 -21.35
N ASP A 129 -3.14 9.33 -20.48
CA ASP A 129 -3.36 10.78 -20.54
C ASP A 129 -2.86 11.38 -21.86
N ASP A 130 -1.67 10.96 -22.32
CA ASP A 130 -1.09 11.36 -23.60
C ASP A 130 -1.94 10.89 -24.79
N ALA A 131 -2.45 9.65 -24.74
CA ALA A 131 -3.32 9.10 -25.78
C ALA A 131 -4.70 9.79 -25.83
N LYS A 132 -5.23 10.23 -24.69
CA LYS A 132 -6.43 11.09 -24.64
C LYS A 132 -6.14 12.46 -25.24
N ALA A 133 -5.01 13.07 -24.88
CA ALA A 133 -4.63 14.40 -25.36
C ALA A 133 -4.36 14.43 -26.88
N SER A 134 -3.85 13.34 -27.45
CA SER A 134 -3.61 13.20 -28.89
C SER A 134 -4.87 12.82 -29.70
N GLY A 135 -5.98 12.49 -29.02
CA GLY A 135 -7.21 12.03 -29.65
C GLY A 135 -7.18 10.56 -30.13
N GLU A 136 -6.17 9.79 -29.72
CA GLU A 136 -6.08 8.35 -29.98
C GLU A 136 -7.16 7.58 -29.19
N ILE A 137 -7.50 8.08 -27.99
CA ILE A 137 -8.64 7.62 -27.20
C ILE A 137 -9.82 8.55 -27.46
N GLY A 138 -10.85 8.04 -28.14
CA GLY A 138 -12.12 8.75 -28.31
C GLY A 138 -12.90 8.90 -27.01
N VAL A 139 -14.06 9.57 -27.06
CA VAL A 139 -14.95 9.68 -25.90
C VAL A 139 -15.55 8.30 -25.59
N THR A 140 -14.98 7.59 -24.62
CA THR A 140 -15.52 6.33 -24.11
C THR A 140 -16.39 6.58 -22.88
N ALA A 141 -17.53 5.90 -22.78
CA ALA A 141 -18.33 5.94 -21.55
C ALA A 141 -17.52 5.36 -20.37
N ARG A 142 -17.78 5.85 -19.15
CA ARG A 142 -17.16 5.30 -17.94
C ARG A 142 -17.51 3.81 -17.83
N GLY A 143 -16.50 2.96 -17.68
CA GLY A 143 -16.66 1.50 -17.59
C GLY A 143 -16.78 0.78 -18.95
N ALA A 144 -16.68 1.48 -20.08
CA ALA A 144 -16.48 0.82 -21.37
C ALA A 144 -15.05 0.25 -21.45
N GLU A 145 -14.90 -0.88 -22.15
CA GLU A 145 -13.59 -1.45 -22.45
C GLU A 145 -12.71 -0.41 -23.15
N LYS A 146 -11.52 -0.18 -22.60
CA LYS A 146 -10.60 0.82 -23.13
C LYS A 146 -9.99 0.31 -24.43
N PRO A 147 -9.96 1.13 -25.51
CA PRO A 147 -9.29 0.73 -26.73
C PRO A 147 -7.79 0.59 -26.49
N LEU A 148 -7.18 -0.45 -27.05
CA LEU A 148 -5.73 -0.59 -27.04
C LEU A 148 -5.09 0.49 -27.91
N THR A 149 -4.36 1.40 -27.29
CA THR A 149 -3.64 2.47 -27.99
C THR A 149 -2.19 2.10 -28.25
N GLY A 150 -1.64 2.61 -29.36
CA GLY A 150 -0.23 2.53 -29.68
C GLY A 150 0.64 3.18 -28.60
N THR A 151 0.18 4.31 -28.03
CA THR A 151 0.89 5.01 -26.96
C THR A 151 1.02 4.16 -25.69
N VAL A 152 -0.06 3.54 -25.21
CA VAL A 152 -0.02 2.65 -24.04
C VAL A 152 0.80 1.39 -24.35
N ARG A 153 0.59 0.78 -25.53
CA ARG A 153 1.34 -0.41 -25.96
C ARG A 153 2.86 -0.19 -25.93
N GLN A 154 3.35 0.94 -26.44
CA GLN A 154 4.78 1.27 -26.43
C GLN A 154 5.39 1.36 -25.03
N VAL A 155 4.59 1.74 -24.03
CA VAL A 155 5.03 1.75 -22.62
C VAL A 155 4.99 0.34 -22.05
N VAL A 156 3.90 -0.40 -22.28
CA VAL A 156 3.72 -1.77 -21.78
C VAL A 156 4.81 -2.70 -22.29
N ASP A 157 5.18 -2.62 -23.57
CA ASP A 157 6.24 -3.45 -24.19
C ASP A 157 7.63 -3.25 -23.55
N LYS A 158 7.83 -2.19 -22.75
CA LYS A 158 9.09 -1.90 -22.04
C LYS A 158 9.07 -2.33 -20.58
N LEU A 159 7.93 -2.76 -20.05
CA LEU A 159 7.77 -3.15 -18.66
C LEU A 159 8.05 -4.65 -18.49
N PRO A 160 8.69 -5.08 -17.38
CA PRO A 160 8.89 -6.51 -17.14
C PRO A 160 7.57 -7.26 -16.90
N ASP A 161 7.39 -8.42 -17.53
CA ASP A 161 6.19 -9.26 -17.35
C ASP A 161 5.81 -9.54 -15.89
N PRO A 162 6.74 -9.81 -14.95
CA PRO A 162 6.37 -10.03 -13.56
C PRO A 162 5.69 -8.81 -12.91
N VAL A 163 6.07 -7.60 -13.32
CA VAL A 163 5.46 -6.34 -12.84
C VAL A 163 4.05 -6.21 -13.40
N LEU A 164 3.87 -6.48 -14.70
CA LEU A 164 2.55 -6.47 -15.33
C LEU A 164 1.61 -7.53 -14.75
N ARG A 165 2.11 -8.75 -14.54
CA ARG A 165 1.36 -9.84 -13.88
C ARG A 165 0.90 -9.42 -12.51
N LYS A 166 1.77 -8.83 -11.69
CA LYS A 166 1.40 -8.39 -10.36
C LYS A 166 0.31 -7.31 -10.40
N LEU A 167 0.44 -6.33 -11.29
CA LEU A 167 -0.58 -5.29 -11.46
C LEU A 167 -1.92 -5.85 -11.95
N LEU A 168 -1.91 -6.86 -12.83
CA LEU A 168 -3.12 -7.58 -13.27
C LEU A 168 -3.74 -8.37 -12.12
N THR A 169 -2.95 -9.12 -11.34
CA THR A 169 -3.43 -9.92 -10.21
C THR A 169 -4.10 -9.06 -9.14
N VAL A 170 -3.57 -7.87 -8.87
CA VAL A 170 -4.14 -6.92 -7.90
C VAL A 170 -5.30 -6.10 -8.52
N GLY A 171 -5.59 -6.26 -9.82
CA GLY A 171 -6.69 -5.56 -10.49
C GLY A 171 -6.44 -4.07 -10.72
N LEU A 172 -5.18 -3.64 -10.83
CA LEU A 172 -4.81 -2.24 -11.05
C LEU A 172 -4.72 -1.85 -12.53
N ILE A 173 -4.55 -2.85 -13.40
CA ILE A 173 -4.55 -2.66 -14.85
C ILE A 173 -5.51 -3.65 -15.50
N GLU A 174 -6.10 -3.26 -16.61
CA GLU A 174 -6.88 -4.16 -17.46
C GLU A 174 -5.93 -4.90 -18.39
N GLY A 175 -6.28 -6.12 -18.79
CA GLY A 175 -5.54 -6.81 -19.83
C GLY A 175 -5.44 -8.32 -19.70
N SER A 176 -4.66 -8.89 -20.60
CA SER A 176 -4.31 -10.31 -20.60
C SER A 176 -2.87 -10.50 -21.03
N ILE A 177 -2.26 -11.59 -20.57
CA ILE A 177 -0.97 -12.06 -21.06
C ILE A 177 -1.23 -13.33 -21.85
N LEU A 178 -0.91 -13.29 -23.14
CA LEU A 178 -1.07 -14.40 -24.03
C LEU A 178 0.02 -15.46 -23.80
N TRP A 179 -0.24 -16.67 -24.29
CA TRP A 179 0.68 -17.81 -24.14
C TRP A 179 2.03 -17.60 -24.82
N ASP A 180 2.10 -16.71 -25.81
CA ASP A 180 3.30 -16.32 -26.54
C ASP A 180 4.15 -15.27 -25.80
N GLY A 181 3.70 -14.84 -24.61
CA GLY A 181 4.36 -13.79 -23.81
C GLY A 181 3.91 -12.38 -24.15
N THR A 182 3.08 -12.19 -25.18
CA THR A 182 2.58 -10.87 -25.55
C THR A 182 1.58 -10.38 -24.50
N SER A 183 1.83 -9.19 -23.95
CA SER A 183 0.92 -8.54 -22.99
C SER A 183 -0.01 -7.57 -23.72
N HIS A 184 -1.32 -7.74 -23.55
CA HIS A 184 -2.35 -6.82 -24.02
C HIS A 184 -2.92 -6.06 -22.83
N VAL A 185 -2.42 -4.85 -22.60
CA VAL A 185 -2.86 -3.97 -21.50
C VAL A 185 -3.38 -2.67 -22.10
N PRO A 186 -4.71 -2.45 -22.16
CA PRO A 186 -5.28 -1.22 -22.71
C PRO A 186 -5.11 -0.01 -21.78
N GLY A 187 -4.92 -0.21 -20.47
CA GLY A 187 -4.76 0.88 -19.52
C GLY A 187 -4.96 0.48 -18.06
N LEU A 188 -5.12 1.47 -17.19
CA LEU A 188 -5.45 1.31 -15.78
C LEU A 188 -6.93 0.91 -15.60
N THR A 189 -7.25 0.12 -14.58
CA THR A 189 -8.65 -0.03 -14.13
C THR A 189 -9.12 1.25 -13.43
N THR A 190 -10.43 1.41 -13.19
CA THR A 190 -10.94 2.50 -12.31
C THR A 190 -10.31 2.47 -10.92
N PHE A 191 -10.04 1.26 -10.40
CA PHE A 191 -9.38 1.08 -9.10
C PHE A 191 -7.90 1.48 -9.16
N GLY A 192 -7.19 1.13 -10.25
CA GLY A 192 -5.81 1.56 -10.50
C GLY A 192 -5.67 3.07 -10.66
N GLU A 193 -6.59 3.71 -11.38
CA GLU A 193 -6.66 5.18 -11.51
C GLU A 193 -6.83 5.84 -10.13
N ARG A 194 -7.74 5.33 -9.31
CA ARG A 194 -7.96 5.83 -7.94
C ARG A 194 -6.71 5.69 -7.07
N ILE A 195 -6.09 4.50 -7.02
CA ILE A 195 -4.86 4.28 -6.24
C ILE A 195 -3.74 5.22 -6.70
N LEU A 196 -3.59 5.40 -8.01
CA LEU A 196 -2.57 6.31 -8.55
C LEU A 196 -2.85 7.77 -8.17
N ALA A 197 -4.11 8.20 -8.23
CA ALA A 197 -4.52 9.53 -7.80
C ALA A 197 -4.30 9.74 -6.29
N ASP A 198 -4.64 8.73 -5.47
CA ASP A 198 -4.48 8.76 -4.02
C ASP A 198 -3.01 8.79 -3.59
N LEU A 199 -2.13 8.07 -4.31
CA LEU A 199 -0.67 8.13 -4.10
C LEU A 199 -0.09 9.50 -4.49
N ARG A 200 -0.61 10.14 -5.54
CA ARG A 200 -0.18 11.49 -5.96
C ARG A 200 -0.66 12.57 -4.98
N SER A 201 -1.84 12.42 -4.37
CA SER A 201 -2.36 13.44 -3.45
C SER A 201 -1.55 13.55 -2.16
N VAL A 202 -0.99 12.44 -1.66
CA VAL A 202 -0.14 12.43 -0.45
C VAL A 202 1.31 12.89 -0.71
N GLU A 203 1.73 13.04 -1.97
CA GLU A 203 3.04 13.59 -2.34
C GLU A 203 3.09 15.12 -2.16
N ILE A 204 1.92 15.78 -2.23
CA ILE A 204 1.78 17.24 -2.27
C ILE A 204 1.63 17.85 -0.85
N GLU A 205 1.40 17.02 0.17
CA GLU A 205 1.27 17.41 1.59
C GLU A 205 2.61 17.40 2.35
#